data_AF-A0AAU3QD60-F1
#
_entry.id   AF-A0AAU3QD60-F1
#
_cell.length_a   1.000
_cell.length_b   1.000
_cell.length_c   1.000
_cell.angle_alpha   90.00
_cell.angle_beta   90.00
_cell.angle_gamma   90.00
#
_symmetry.space_group_name_H-M   'P 1'
#
loop_
_entity.id
_entity.type
_entity.pdbx_description
1 polymer ?
#
loop_
_entity_poly.entity_id
_entity_poly.type
_entity_poly.pdbx_seq_one_letter_code
_entity_poly.pdbx_strand_id
1 'polypeptide(L)'
;MARQRLSAVVMTHPRRRAAAEKLALSAPSGLLRVVMDPDPTGTPSVLRTALAAWSAIEEGATHQLVVQDDMVLSETFLDRVRLAIEELPDAALALFALWDSRNGAAVRLGAMAGARWVGAVNEYFPCVAIVLPRRIAEGFVAYGRERLGGWPDDILMHRYLSALGVPRYVAVPNLAEHEDRGSISGNAFRGPRRSVCFLPGDRSGKEGETLTGLTVLPFFKHGVAQCAVRVPGPGPEQWLHLGTEQYLHGAGLPAALLRPPGAGSTEPDVKGTWLTALAMGFEAARAGLATPPTASEAYAEAVATIGPGGISNAGTEDHIARRREPLAEVARRALQAGREAAAEHRTRPRPAGGVVWHGAANPLGEHLARRLADRQERSAAAIDLTRLRSAEPEVTVHPHGDPAPYTLSVGELYGPGCSRHTPIGRMVWDALRSHPVRAEGDPDAEVYPVHVNDLADAIEAVLRARPENRDIAVAAEKPCTAAELAQAVHSAVRPVPVQAVPDAEPGWHTPAGTLRPPGWTPATGLEGGLHSFAQWLAYEGVLLESD
;
A
#
# COMPACT_ATOMS: atom_id res chain seq x y z
N MET A 1 37.30 -6.32 11.22
CA MET A 1 35.94 -5.73 11.32
C MET A 1 35.74 -5.29 12.76
N ALA A 2 35.14 -4.11 12.99
CA ALA A 2 34.82 -3.68 14.36
C ALA A 2 33.72 -4.61 14.93
N ARG A 3 33.85 -5.03 16.18
CA ARG A 3 32.83 -5.89 16.82
C ARG A 3 31.54 -5.11 16.99
N GLN A 4 30.45 -5.60 16.41
CA GLN A 4 29.13 -4.98 16.54
C GLN A 4 28.65 -5.08 18.00
N ARG A 5 28.02 -4.01 18.49
CA ARG A 5 27.45 -3.89 19.83
C ARG A 5 26.04 -3.34 19.72
N LEU A 6 25.08 -4.08 20.27
CA LEU A 6 23.66 -3.76 20.24
C LEU A 6 23.25 -3.15 21.58
N SER A 7 22.63 -1.97 21.57
CA SER A 7 21.79 -1.48 22.66
C SER A 7 20.33 -1.69 22.27
N ALA A 8 19.46 -1.96 23.24
CA ALA A 8 18.08 -2.33 22.95
C ALA A 8 17.10 -1.75 23.97
N VAL A 9 15.97 -1.25 23.47
CA VAL A 9 14.91 -0.65 24.29
C VAL A 9 13.52 -1.10 23.88
N VAL A 10 12.63 -1.15 24.86
CA VAL A 10 11.18 -1.27 24.66
C VAL A 10 10.56 0.11 24.86
N MET A 11 9.91 0.65 23.84
CA MET A 11 9.23 1.93 23.94
C MET A 11 7.76 1.72 24.34
N THR A 12 7.23 2.56 25.24
CA THR A 12 5.89 2.38 25.79
C THR A 12 5.25 3.69 26.25
N HIS A 13 3.92 3.75 26.19
CA HIS A 13 3.16 4.74 26.94
C HIS A 13 3.01 4.26 28.40
N PRO A 14 3.05 5.14 29.43
CA PRO A 14 2.92 4.72 30.83
C PRO A 14 1.72 3.83 31.15
N ARG A 15 0.61 3.99 30.44
CA ARG A 15 -0.59 3.11 30.54
C ARG A 15 -0.32 1.64 30.19
N ARG A 16 0.72 1.32 29.43
CA ARG A 16 1.15 -0.05 29.05
C ARG A 16 2.46 -0.48 29.70
N ARG A 17 2.94 0.25 30.72
CA ARG A 17 4.20 -0.04 31.41
C ARG A 17 4.35 -1.52 31.81
N ALA A 18 3.31 -2.13 32.37
CA ALA A 18 3.36 -3.54 32.77
C ALA A 18 3.61 -4.50 31.59
N ALA A 19 3.09 -4.18 30.39
CA ALA A 19 3.35 -4.95 29.17
C ALA A 19 4.81 -4.81 28.75
N ALA A 20 5.34 -3.59 28.76
CA ALA A 20 6.73 -3.31 28.41
C ALA A 20 7.73 -3.97 29.37
N GLU A 21 7.44 -3.94 30.68
CA GLU A 21 8.25 -4.60 31.70
C GLU A 21 8.23 -6.13 31.54
N LYS A 22 7.05 -6.71 31.23
CA LYS A 22 6.95 -8.14 30.90
C LYS A 22 7.78 -8.51 29.68
N LEU A 23 7.74 -7.70 28.62
CA LEU A 23 8.54 -7.90 27.42
C LEU A 23 10.04 -7.79 27.72
N ALA A 24 10.46 -6.78 28.47
CA ALA A 24 11.86 -6.62 28.88
C ALA A 24 12.38 -7.81 29.70
N LEU A 25 11.55 -8.37 30.59
CA LEU A 25 11.88 -9.56 31.39
C LEU A 25 11.96 -10.86 30.56
N SER A 26 11.40 -10.89 29.34
CA SER A 26 11.51 -12.05 28.44
C SER A 26 12.85 -12.13 27.72
N ALA A 27 13.64 -11.05 27.73
CA ALA A 27 15.00 -11.01 27.21
C ALA A 27 16.03 -11.25 28.33
N PRO A 28 17.29 -11.60 27.99
CA PRO A 28 18.37 -11.66 28.97
C PRO A 28 18.46 -10.39 29.81
N SER A 29 18.67 -10.57 31.12
CA SER A 29 18.65 -9.48 32.10
C SER A 29 19.54 -8.31 31.67
N GLY A 30 18.97 -7.09 31.73
CA GLY A 30 19.66 -5.85 31.39
C GLY A 30 19.77 -5.54 29.90
N LEU A 31 19.35 -6.44 29.01
CA LEU A 31 19.47 -6.21 27.56
C LEU A 31 18.40 -5.25 27.01
N LEU A 32 17.14 -5.43 27.41
CA LEU A 32 16.03 -4.57 27.01
C LEU A 32 15.69 -3.60 28.13
N ARG A 33 15.84 -2.30 27.88
CA ARG A 33 15.46 -1.24 28.82
C ARG A 33 14.14 -0.60 28.42
N VAL A 34 13.27 -0.31 29.38
CA VAL A 34 11.98 0.36 29.10
C VAL A 34 12.20 1.87 28.98
N VAL A 35 11.76 2.45 27.87
CA VAL A 35 11.70 3.89 27.63
C VAL A 35 10.25 4.33 27.55
N MET A 36 9.87 5.27 28.39
CA MET A 36 8.49 5.78 28.47
C MET A 36 8.30 7.03 27.62
N ASP A 37 7.06 7.27 27.20
CA ASP A 37 6.63 8.54 26.63
C ASP A 37 7.00 9.70 27.59
N PRO A 38 7.82 10.67 27.14
CA PRO A 38 8.26 11.79 27.99
C PRO A 38 7.15 12.81 28.30
N ASP A 39 6.05 12.82 27.54
CA ASP A 39 4.88 13.68 27.79
C ASP A 39 3.57 12.89 27.60
N PRO A 40 3.25 12.00 28.55
CA PRO A 40 2.10 11.09 28.45
C PRO A 40 0.74 11.79 28.62
N THR A 41 0.74 13.06 29.04
CA THR A 41 -0.47 13.88 29.22
C THR A 41 -0.76 14.78 28.03
N GLY A 42 0.22 15.03 27.17
CA GLY A 42 0.05 15.82 25.96
C GLY A 42 -0.71 15.09 24.84
N THR A 43 -0.81 15.73 23.68
CA THR A 43 -1.42 15.12 22.49
C THR A 43 -0.76 13.77 22.18
N PRO A 44 -1.53 12.70 21.93
CA PRO A 44 -0.97 11.39 21.61
C PRO A 44 0.00 11.46 20.42
N SER A 45 1.22 10.96 20.61
CA SER A 45 2.26 10.96 19.58
C SER A 45 3.18 9.76 19.74
N VAL A 46 3.10 8.81 18.81
CA VAL A 46 4.03 7.67 18.75
C VAL A 46 5.45 8.15 18.46
N LEU A 47 5.59 9.14 17.58
CA LEU A 47 6.86 9.73 17.19
C LEU A 47 7.61 10.30 18.41
N ARG A 48 6.94 10.99 19.33
CA ARG A 48 7.57 11.55 20.54
C ARG A 48 8.25 10.45 21.37
N THR A 49 7.54 9.35 21.61
CA THR A 49 8.07 8.18 22.33
C THR A 49 9.19 7.49 21.55
N ALA A 50 9.06 7.36 20.23
CA ALA A 50 10.10 6.80 19.37
C ALA A 50 11.40 7.62 19.43
N LEU A 51 11.32 8.97 19.37
CA LEU A 51 12.49 9.84 19.48
C LEU A 51 13.20 9.71 20.83
N ALA A 52 12.46 9.51 21.92
CA ALA A 52 13.04 9.20 23.22
C ALA A 52 13.76 7.84 23.21
N ALA A 53 13.15 6.81 22.60
CA ALA A 53 13.74 5.48 22.48
C ALA A 53 15.03 5.47 21.63
N TRP A 54 15.04 6.19 20.50
CA TRP A 54 16.24 6.33 19.66
C TRP A 54 17.34 7.15 20.34
N SER A 55 16.98 8.15 21.15
CA SER A 55 17.95 8.93 21.93
C SER A 55 18.57 8.15 23.09
N ALA A 56 18.00 7.01 23.47
CA ALA A 56 18.42 6.22 24.63
C ALA A 56 19.56 5.22 24.33
N ILE A 57 20.18 5.30 23.15
CA ILE A 57 21.28 4.42 22.74
C ILE A 57 22.44 4.47 23.75
N GLU A 58 22.95 3.30 24.16
CA GLU A 58 24.07 3.22 25.10
C GLU A 58 25.40 3.71 24.53
N GLU A 59 26.26 4.21 25.43
CA GLU A 59 27.61 4.60 25.09
C GLU A 59 28.41 3.41 24.52
N GLY A 60 29.11 3.63 23.40
CA GLY A 60 29.85 2.58 22.70
C GLY A 60 28.99 1.52 21.97
N ALA A 61 27.66 1.62 21.96
CA ALA A 61 26.83 0.79 21.09
C ALA A 61 26.93 1.25 19.62
N THR A 62 26.99 0.29 18.70
CA THR A 62 27.05 0.52 17.25
C THR A 62 25.68 0.54 16.59
N HIS A 63 24.70 -0.12 17.22
CA HIS A 63 23.35 -0.33 16.72
C HIS A 63 22.36 -0.14 17.86
N GLN A 64 21.18 0.38 17.53
CA GLN A 64 20.04 0.50 18.45
C GLN A 64 18.90 -0.37 17.95
N LEU A 65 18.39 -1.25 18.80
CA LEU A 65 17.12 -1.95 18.63
C LEU A 65 16.03 -1.20 19.40
N VAL A 66 14.93 -0.87 18.72
CA VAL A 66 13.71 -0.36 19.35
C VAL A 66 12.57 -1.35 19.07
N VAL A 67 11.86 -1.73 20.13
CA VAL A 67 10.69 -2.62 20.08
C VAL A 67 9.51 -1.93 20.75
N GLN A 68 8.30 -2.11 20.22
CA GLN A 68 7.07 -1.67 20.88
C GLN A 68 6.60 -2.69 21.92
N ASP A 69 5.89 -2.19 22.92
CA ASP A 69 5.44 -2.91 24.11
C ASP A 69 4.29 -3.93 23.88
N ASP A 70 3.73 -3.99 22.68
CA ASP A 70 2.73 -4.97 22.25
C ASP A 70 3.31 -6.04 21.29
N MET A 71 4.64 -6.20 21.27
CA MET A 71 5.31 -7.22 20.46
C MET A 71 5.54 -8.53 21.23
N VAL A 72 5.43 -9.64 20.51
CA VAL A 72 5.90 -10.98 20.87
C VAL A 72 7.16 -11.28 20.05
N LEU A 73 8.24 -11.71 20.69
CA LEU A 73 9.52 -11.97 20.03
C LEU A 73 9.70 -13.47 19.78
N SER A 74 10.39 -13.83 18.69
CA SER A 74 10.80 -15.21 18.42
C SER A 74 11.81 -15.70 19.46
N GLU A 75 11.90 -17.02 19.62
CA GLU A 75 12.83 -17.66 20.57
C GLU A 75 14.30 -17.35 20.22
N THR A 76 14.60 -17.23 18.91
CA THR A 76 15.93 -16.94 18.37
C THR A 76 16.18 -15.45 18.08
N PHE A 77 15.29 -14.56 18.53
CA PHE A 77 15.24 -13.15 18.13
C PHE A 77 16.60 -12.45 18.21
N LEU A 78 17.27 -12.54 19.36
CA LEU A 78 18.53 -11.82 19.59
C LEU A 78 19.71 -12.39 18.81
N ASP A 79 19.76 -13.70 18.63
CA ASP A 79 20.84 -14.35 17.90
C ASP A 79 20.73 -14.00 16.41
N ARG A 80 19.51 -14.01 15.85
CA ARG A 80 19.26 -13.57 14.48
C ARG A 80 19.58 -12.09 14.30
N VAL A 81 19.18 -11.21 15.23
CA VAL A 81 19.53 -9.78 15.18
C VAL A 81 21.04 -9.56 15.21
N ARG A 82 21.79 -10.27 16.06
CA ARG A 82 23.25 -10.15 16.14
C ARG A 82 23.94 -10.57 14.85
N LEU A 83 23.56 -11.71 14.29
CA LEU A 83 24.09 -12.15 12.99
C LEU A 83 23.73 -11.18 11.88
N ALA A 84 22.51 -10.64 11.88
CA ALA A 84 22.07 -9.70 10.86
C ALA A 84 22.84 -8.37 10.88
N ILE A 85 23.17 -7.81 12.06
CA ILE A 85 24.00 -6.59 12.12
C ILE A 85 25.47 -6.86 11.77
N GLU A 86 25.94 -8.11 11.85
CA GLU A 86 27.28 -8.49 11.37
C GLU A 86 27.32 -8.59 9.84
N GLU A 87 26.30 -9.18 9.23
CA GLU A 87 26.17 -9.35 7.77
C GLU A 87 25.74 -8.05 7.05
N LEU A 88 24.88 -7.25 7.70
CA LEU A 88 24.24 -6.04 7.14
C LEU A 88 24.46 -4.80 8.04
N PRO A 89 25.71 -4.44 8.37
CA PRO A 89 26.03 -3.43 9.41
C PRO A 89 25.62 -2.00 9.08
N ASP A 90 25.34 -1.70 7.80
CA ASP A 90 24.96 -0.37 7.34
C ASP A 90 23.45 -0.25 7.06
N ALA A 91 22.68 -1.32 7.27
CA ALA A 91 21.28 -1.39 6.90
C ALA A 91 20.32 -1.06 8.06
N ALA A 92 19.17 -0.51 7.73
CA ALA A 92 18.00 -0.50 8.61
C ALA A 92 17.26 -1.85 8.49
N LEU A 93 17.01 -2.51 9.62
CA LEU A 93 16.43 -3.84 9.66
C LEU A 93 15.07 -3.81 10.37
N ALA A 94 14.00 -3.99 9.62
CA ALA A 94 12.66 -4.17 10.15
C ALA A 94 12.42 -5.66 10.46
N LEU A 95 11.99 -5.95 11.68
CA LEU A 95 11.86 -7.32 12.19
C LEU A 95 10.43 -7.86 12.09
N PHE A 96 9.55 -7.06 11.49
CA PHE A 96 8.11 -7.29 11.36
C PHE A 96 7.58 -6.62 10.09
N ALA A 97 6.58 -7.22 9.45
CA ALA A 97 5.72 -6.57 8.47
C ALA A 97 4.28 -7.05 8.62
N LEU A 98 3.33 -6.12 8.43
CA LEU A 98 1.91 -6.43 8.46
C LEU A 98 1.55 -7.36 7.30
N TRP A 99 0.70 -8.34 7.57
CA TRP A 99 0.24 -9.35 6.62
C TRP A 99 -0.52 -8.82 5.39
N ASP A 100 -1.08 -7.61 5.44
CA ASP A 100 -1.90 -6.98 4.41
C ASP A 100 -1.13 -5.88 3.64
N SER A 101 0.14 -5.63 4.01
CA SER A 101 0.99 -4.58 3.46
C SER A 101 1.78 -5.02 2.22
N ARG A 102 2.34 -4.06 1.47
CA ARG A 102 3.27 -4.34 0.37
C ARG A 102 4.58 -4.94 0.88
N ASN A 103 5.05 -4.50 2.05
CA ASN A 103 6.18 -5.15 2.73
C ASN A 103 5.84 -6.61 3.07
N GLY A 104 4.59 -6.90 3.44
CA GLY A 104 4.10 -8.26 3.63
C GLY A 104 4.16 -9.09 2.35
N ALA A 105 3.74 -8.52 1.21
CA ALA A 105 3.90 -9.18 -0.09
C ALA A 105 5.36 -9.43 -0.46
N ALA A 106 6.25 -8.47 -0.18
CA ALA A 106 7.69 -8.64 -0.38
C ALA A 106 8.23 -9.81 0.47
N VAL A 107 7.84 -9.92 1.75
CA VAL A 107 8.23 -11.03 2.62
C VAL A 107 7.74 -12.37 2.08
N ARG A 108 6.52 -12.45 1.53
CA ARG A 108 6.02 -13.68 0.90
C ARG A 108 6.89 -14.10 -0.29
N LEU A 109 7.27 -13.16 -1.15
CA LEU A 109 8.20 -13.45 -2.25
C LEU A 109 9.60 -13.81 -1.75
N GLY A 110 10.07 -13.18 -0.67
CA GLY A 110 11.29 -13.55 0.04
C GLY A 110 11.26 -14.99 0.56
N ALA A 111 10.14 -15.41 1.17
CA ALA A 111 9.95 -16.77 1.66
C ALA A 111 9.93 -17.80 0.51
N MET A 112 9.34 -17.44 -0.64
CA MET A 112 9.39 -18.25 -1.85
C MET A 112 10.80 -18.38 -2.43
N ALA A 113 11.62 -17.33 -2.31
CA ALA A 113 13.01 -17.31 -2.74
C ALA A 113 13.97 -18.00 -1.74
N GLY A 114 13.49 -18.34 -0.54
CA GLY A 114 14.34 -18.83 0.55
C GLY A 114 15.26 -17.77 1.16
N ALA A 115 14.96 -16.48 0.95
CA ALA A 115 15.75 -15.38 1.50
C ALA A 115 15.55 -15.25 3.02
N ARG A 116 16.53 -14.65 3.71
CA ARG A 116 16.42 -14.22 5.11
C ARG A 116 15.97 -12.78 5.27
N TRP A 117 16.17 -11.99 4.22
CA TRP A 117 15.82 -10.58 4.19
C TRP A 117 15.26 -10.21 2.82
N VAL A 118 14.24 -9.36 2.78
CA VAL A 118 13.76 -8.76 1.54
C VAL A 118 13.93 -7.25 1.60
N GLY A 119 14.30 -6.63 0.48
CA GLY A 119 14.36 -5.18 0.37
C GLY A 119 13.00 -4.57 0.71
N ALA A 120 12.97 -3.61 1.63
CA ALA A 120 11.75 -2.88 1.96
C ALA A 120 11.25 -2.11 0.73
N VAL A 121 9.94 -2.08 0.54
CA VAL A 121 9.30 -1.52 -0.65
C VAL A 121 8.67 -0.16 -0.33
N ASN A 122 8.32 0.62 -1.36
CA ASN A 122 7.75 1.94 -1.16
C ASN A 122 6.32 1.85 -0.59
N GLU A 123 6.17 2.14 0.71
CA GLU A 123 4.89 2.19 1.42
C GLU A 123 5.08 2.96 2.75
N TYR A 124 5.79 2.33 3.68
CA TYR A 124 6.27 2.84 4.96
C TYR A 124 7.46 1.95 5.40
N PHE A 125 8.20 2.34 6.44
CA PHE A 125 9.22 1.46 7.03
C PHE A 125 8.72 0.94 8.39
N PRO A 126 8.50 -0.37 8.58
CA PRO A 126 7.94 -0.88 9.83
C PRO A 126 8.79 -0.51 11.05
N CYS A 127 8.19 0.21 12.01
CA CYS A 127 8.89 0.73 13.20
C CYS A 127 8.48 0.04 14.52
N VAL A 128 7.70 -1.04 14.47
CA VAL A 128 7.25 -1.74 15.68
C VAL A 128 8.35 -2.63 16.31
N ALA A 129 9.30 -3.09 15.50
CA ALA A 129 10.52 -3.77 15.93
C ALA A 129 11.60 -3.53 14.86
N ILE A 130 12.61 -2.73 15.18
CA ILE A 130 13.55 -2.17 14.20
C ILE A 130 14.94 -2.01 14.78
N VAL A 131 15.96 -2.32 13.97
CA VAL A 131 17.37 -2.04 14.27
C VAL A 131 17.90 -0.97 13.32
N LEU A 132 18.56 0.04 13.87
CA LEU A 132 19.28 1.06 13.12
C LEU A 132 20.76 1.12 13.51
N PRO A 133 21.67 1.38 12.56
CA PRO A 133 23.02 1.81 12.89
C PRO A 133 22.97 3.12 13.69
N ARG A 134 23.87 3.29 14.66
CA ARG A 134 23.89 4.43 15.59
C ARG A 134 23.75 5.78 14.88
N ARG A 135 24.60 6.02 13.87
CA ARG A 135 24.61 7.29 13.10
C ARG A 135 23.24 7.60 12.47
N ILE A 136 22.52 6.55 12.06
CA ILE A 136 21.22 6.66 11.42
C ILE A 136 20.16 6.97 12.48
N ALA A 137 20.20 6.30 13.63
CA ALA A 137 19.30 6.57 14.76
C ALA A 137 19.45 8.01 15.27
N GLU A 138 20.68 8.48 15.47
CA GLU A 138 20.96 9.85 15.93
C GLU A 138 20.46 10.91 14.92
N GLY A 139 20.68 10.70 13.62
CA GLY A 139 20.16 11.59 12.60
C GLY A 139 18.63 11.55 12.47
N PHE A 140 17.99 10.39 12.70
CA PHE A 140 16.53 10.29 12.73
C PHE A 140 15.94 11.09 13.90
N VAL A 141 16.61 11.10 15.06
CA VAL A 141 16.21 11.93 16.20
C VAL A 141 16.17 13.42 15.82
N ALA A 142 17.20 13.92 15.13
CA ALA A 142 17.23 15.29 14.65
C ALA A 142 16.11 15.56 13.62
N TYR A 143 15.99 14.69 12.62
CA TYR A 143 14.99 14.80 11.55
C TYR A 143 13.55 14.80 12.07
N GLY A 144 13.23 13.91 13.02
CA GLY A 144 11.88 13.76 13.56
C GLY A 144 11.47 14.86 14.53
N ARG A 145 12.40 15.47 15.27
CA ARG A 145 12.10 16.59 16.20
C ARG A 145 11.50 17.79 15.48
N GLU A 146 12.01 18.11 14.30
CA GLU A 146 11.51 19.21 13.46
C GLU A 146 10.11 18.93 12.88
N ARG A 147 9.62 17.69 12.99
CA ARG A 147 8.40 17.20 12.32
C ARG A 147 7.37 16.64 13.29
N LEU A 148 7.48 16.97 14.58
CA LEU A 148 6.46 16.65 15.59
C LEU A 148 5.10 17.25 15.19
N GLY A 149 4.04 16.48 15.41
CA GLY A 149 2.68 16.87 14.99
C GLY A 149 2.39 16.69 13.50
N GLY A 150 3.36 16.20 12.72
CA GLY A 150 3.20 15.87 11.31
C GLY A 150 2.83 14.42 11.06
N TRP A 151 3.60 13.75 10.19
CA TRP A 151 3.38 12.37 9.79
C TRP A 151 3.70 11.35 10.91
N PRO A 152 3.08 10.15 10.88
CA PRO A 152 3.49 9.02 11.71
C PRO A 152 4.97 8.66 11.55
N ASP A 153 5.54 8.02 12.57
CA ASP A 153 6.96 7.71 12.67
C ASP A 153 7.46 6.75 11.58
N ASP A 154 6.64 5.78 11.17
CA ASP A 154 6.95 4.82 10.09
C ASP A 154 7.06 5.47 8.70
N ILE A 155 6.22 6.48 8.42
CA ILE A 155 6.30 7.31 7.20
C ILE A 155 7.53 8.22 7.26
N LEU A 156 7.78 8.88 8.39
CA LEU A 156 8.95 9.73 8.55
C LEU A 156 10.25 8.93 8.46
N MET A 157 10.30 7.74 9.06
CA MET A 157 11.44 6.82 8.99
C MET A 157 11.68 6.38 7.55
N HIS A 158 10.63 5.99 6.83
CA HIS A 158 10.75 5.66 5.41
C HIS A 158 11.39 6.80 4.62
N ARG A 159 10.89 8.04 4.77
CA ARG A 159 11.40 9.21 4.03
C ARG A 159 12.85 9.51 4.38
N TYR A 160 13.19 9.49 5.67
CA TYR A 160 14.54 9.75 6.15
C TYR A 160 15.54 8.73 5.59
N LEU A 161 15.21 7.44 5.69
CA LEU A 161 16.06 6.37 5.16
C LEU A 161 16.16 6.40 3.63
N SER A 162 15.05 6.69 2.92
CA SER A 162 15.03 6.88 1.46
C SER A 162 15.94 8.04 1.03
N ALA A 163 15.83 9.20 1.68
CA ALA A 163 16.60 10.39 1.34
C ALA A 163 18.10 10.21 1.55
N LEU A 164 18.50 9.41 2.54
CA LEU A 164 19.90 9.08 2.81
C LEU A 164 20.42 7.86 2.02
N GLY A 165 19.57 7.20 1.23
CA GLY A 165 19.95 5.99 0.49
C GLY A 165 20.35 4.82 1.40
N VAL A 166 19.82 4.75 2.62
CA VAL A 166 20.13 3.68 3.57
C VAL A 166 19.53 2.36 3.05
N PRO A 167 20.30 1.26 2.98
CA PRO A 167 19.75 -0.06 2.69
C PRO A 167 18.70 -0.44 3.73
N ARG A 168 17.56 -0.95 3.26
CA ARG A 168 16.40 -1.23 4.10
C ARG A 168 15.93 -2.64 3.85
N TYR A 169 15.84 -3.44 4.90
CA TYR A 169 15.42 -4.83 4.79
C TYR A 169 14.33 -5.18 5.79
N VAL A 170 13.49 -6.14 5.42
CA VAL A 170 12.47 -6.76 6.26
C VAL A 170 12.81 -8.24 6.44
N ALA A 171 12.77 -8.73 7.68
CA ALA A 171 13.14 -10.09 8.03
C ALA A 171 12.20 -11.15 7.43
N VAL A 172 12.76 -12.30 7.02
CA VAL A 172 12.05 -13.48 6.52
C VAL A 172 12.59 -14.76 7.21
N PRO A 173 11.75 -15.51 7.97
CA PRO A 173 10.49 -15.06 8.54
C PRO A 173 10.69 -13.83 9.45
N ASN A 174 9.60 -13.12 9.76
CA ASN A 174 9.62 -12.04 10.74
C ASN A 174 10.01 -12.58 12.12
N LEU A 175 10.75 -11.77 12.89
CA LEU A 175 11.22 -12.12 14.22
C LEU A 175 10.29 -11.64 15.34
N ALA A 176 9.31 -10.81 15.00
CA ALA A 176 8.30 -10.33 15.93
C ALA A 176 6.89 -10.55 15.39
N GLU A 177 5.94 -10.60 16.31
CA GLU A 177 4.49 -10.67 16.09
C GLU A 177 3.79 -9.65 16.97
N HIS A 178 2.64 -9.17 16.53
CA HIS A 178 1.81 -8.28 17.32
C HIS A 178 0.91 -9.08 18.27
N GLU A 179 0.95 -8.75 19.55
CA GLU A 179 -0.05 -9.16 20.53
C GLU A 179 -1.27 -8.26 20.34
N ASP A 180 -2.43 -8.80 19.93
CA ASP A 180 -3.60 -7.97 19.61
C ASP A 180 -4.24 -7.40 20.88
N ARG A 181 -3.65 -6.33 21.39
CA ARG A 181 -4.20 -5.46 22.43
C ARG A 181 -4.65 -4.18 21.74
N GLY A 182 -5.89 -3.75 22.01
CA GLY A 182 -6.49 -2.57 21.39
C GLY A 182 -5.52 -1.38 21.29
N SER A 183 -5.44 -0.77 20.10
CA SER A 183 -4.47 0.29 19.82
C SER A 183 -4.70 1.54 20.68
N ILE A 184 -3.68 1.99 21.40
CA ILE A 184 -3.71 3.26 22.15
C ILE A 184 -3.69 4.49 21.22
N SER A 185 -3.04 4.38 20.07
CA SER A 185 -2.96 5.46 19.08
C SER A 185 -4.21 5.61 18.20
N GLY A 186 -5.33 4.98 18.58
CA GLY A 186 -6.61 5.09 17.86
C GLY A 186 -6.71 4.28 16.56
N ASN A 187 -5.81 3.31 16.32
CA ASN A 187 -5.82 2.46 15.11
C ASN A 187 -6.64 1.17 15.26
N ALA A 188 -7.54 1.09 16.25
CA ALA A 188 -8.35 -0.11 16.49
C ALA A 188 -9.28 -0.47 15.31
N PHE A 189 -9.65 0.52 14.49
CA PHE A 189 -10.45 0.32 13.27
C PHE A 189 -9.76 -0.51 12.17
N ARG A 190 -8.46 -0.82 12.31
CA ARG A 190 -7.71 -1.61 11.32
C ARG A 190 -7.86 -3.13 11.49
N GLY A 191 -8.49 -3.57 12.57
CA GLY A 191 -8.56 -4.99 12.96
C GLY A 191 -7.21 -5.56 13.42
N PRO A 192 -7.04 -6.90 13.45
CA PRO A 192 -5.83 -7.53 13.94
C PRO A 192 -4.61 -7.20 13.09
N ARG A 193 -3.50 -6.84 13.75
CA ARG A 193 -2.27 -6.32 13.14
C ARG A 193 -1.16 -7.37 13.09
N ARG A 194 -1.47 -8.56 12.57
CA ARG A 194 -0.56 -9.72 12.64
C ARG A 194 0.60 -9.63 11.66
N SER A 195 1.65 -10.38 11.97
CA SER A 195 2.82 -10.59 11.12
C SER A 195 2.45 -11.37 9.87
N VAL A 196 3.09 -11.04 8.75
CA VAL A 196 2.93 -11.77 7.49
C VAL A 196 3.48 -13.20 7.54
N CYS A 197 4.51 -13.44 8.36
CA CYS A 197 5.16 -14.74 8.47
C CYS A 197 5.96 -14.81 9.78
N PHE A 198 5.34 -15.23 10.87
CA PHE A 198 6.00 -15.37 12.17
C PHE A 198 6.19 -16.85 12.52
N LEU A 199 7.44 -17.25 12.73
CA LEU A 199 7.81 -18.60 13.14
C LEU A 199 8.70 -18.50 14.39
N PRO A 200 8.14 -18.67 15.60
CA PRO A 200 8.87 -18.39 16.84
C PRO A 200 10.11 -19.28 17.00
N GLY A 201 10.09 -20.50 16.47
CA GLY A 201 11.20 -21.47 16.53
C GLY A 201 12.14 -21.47 15.32
N ASP A 202 12.04 -20.52 14.39
CA ASP A 202 12.94 -20.47 13.22
C ASP A 202 14.40 -20.31 13.65
N ARG A 203 15.28 -21.13 13.05
CA ARG A 203 16.70 -21.20 13.43
C ARG A 203 17.50 -20.10 12.75
N SER A 204 18.49 -19.58 13.48
CA SER A 204 19.45 -18.62 12.95
C SER A 204 20.34 -19.22 11.85
N GLY A 205 20.80 -18.36 10.94
CA GLY A 205 21.77 -18.71 9.90
C GLY A 205 21.42 -18.13 8.54
N LYS A 206 22.46 -17.87 7.74
CA LYS A 206 22.38 -17.28 6.38
C LYS A 206 21.77 -15.86 6.38
N GLU A 207 22.01 -15.07 7.42
CA GLU A 207 21.43 -13.70 7.53
C GLU A 207 21.93 -12.72 6.45
N GLY A 208 22.92 -13.10 5.63
CA GLY A 208 23.31 -12.35 4.43
C GLY A 208 22.47 -12.67 3.18
N GLU A 209 21.59 -13.68 3.19
CA GLU A 209 20.75 -14.04 2.03
C GLU A 209 19.60 -13.02 1.86
N THR A 210 19.72 -12.16 0.85
CA THR A 210 18.76 -11.08 0.58
C THR A 210 18.05 -11.24 -0.77
N LEU A 211 16.78 -10.82 -0.84
CA LEU A 211 16.03 -10.64 -2.08
C LEU A 211 15.75 -9.15 -2.29
N THR A 212 16.15 -8.59 -3.43
CA THR A 212 15.91 -7.18 -3.78
C THR A 212 15.43 -7.06 -5.23
N GLY A 213 15.10 -5.83 -5.67
CA GLY A 213 14.75 -5.56 -7.06
C GLY A 213 13.37 -6.07 -7.50
N LEU A 214 12.46 -6.32 -6.55
CA LEU A 214 11.08 -6.69 -6.85
C LEU A 214 10.39 -5.59 -7.68
N THR A 215 9.78 -5.97 -8.80
CA THR A 215 9.13 -5.03 -9.72
C THR A 215 7.60 -5.09 -9.67
N VAL A 216 7.04 -6.16 -9.12
CA VAL A 216 5.60 -6.35 -8.95
C VAL A 216 5.34 -6.95 -7.58
N LEU A 217 4.41 -6.35 -6.84
CA LEU A 217 4.03 -6.78 -5.50
C LEU A 217 2.51 -6.96 -5.45
N PRO A 218 2.00 -8.19 -5.63
CA PRO A 218 0.61 -8.49 -5.38
C PRO A 218 0.36 -8.54 -3.87
N PHE A 219 -0.69 -7.87 -3.39
CA PHE A 219 -1.07 -7.86 -1.98
C PHE A 219 -2.60 -7.82 -1.84
N PHE A 220 -3.09 -8.26 -0.69
CA PHE A 220 -4.52 -8.33 -0.40
C PHE A 220 -4.82 -7.47 0.82
N LYS A 221 -5.64 -6.44 0.65
CA LYS A 221 -5.89 -5.43 1.70
C LYS A 221 -7.32 -4.92 1.60
N HIS A 222 -8.00 -4.77 2.73
CA HIS A 222 -9.37 -4.24 2.78
C HIS A 222 -10.37 -5.00 1.89
N GLY A 223 -10.22 -6.32 1.76
CA GLY A 223 -11.05 -7.14 0.88
C GLY A 223 -10.81 -6.94 -0.61
N VAL A 224 -9.75 -6.21 -1.00
CA VAL A 224 -9.40 -5.94 -2.40
C VAL A 224 -8.01 -6.46 -2.74
N ALA A 225 -7.92 -7.27 -3.80
CA ALA A 225 -6.64 -7.71 -4.35
C ALA A 225 -6.02 -6.60 -5.21
N GLN A 226 -4.82 -6.16 -4.83
CA GLN A 226 -4.10 -5.06 -5.44
C GLN A 226 -2.70 -5.50 -5.89
N CYS A 227 -2.13 -4.78 -6.85
CA CYS A 227 -0.75 -4.93 -7.30
C CYS A 227 -0.07 -3.56 -7.31
N ALA A 228 1.08 -3.45 -6.63
CA ALA A 228 1.99 -2.35 -6.87
C ALA A 228 2.98 -2.77 -7.97
N VAL A 229 3.07 -1.98 -9.04
CA VAL A 229 3.95 -2.23 -10.18
C VAL A 229 4.95 -1.11 -10.32
N ARG A 230 6.24 -1.43 -10.24
CA ARG A 230 7.33 -0.47 -10.33
C ARG A 230 7.38 0.13 -11.73
N VAL A 231 7.42 1.46 -11.82
CA VAL A 231 7.60 2.17 -13.08
C VAL A 231 9.10 2.18 -13.42
N PRO A 232 9.52 1.66 -14.59
CA PRO A 232 10.90 1.79 -15.02
C PRO A 232 11.16 3.23 -15.47
N GLY A 233 12.21 3.85 -14.96
CA GLY A 233 12.59 5.20 -15.37
C GLY A 233 13.71 5.78 -14.52
N PRO A 234 14.32 6.89 -14.98
CA PRO A 234 15.24 7.67 -14.16
C PRO A 234 14.46 8.42 -13.07
N GLY A 235 15.05 8.57 -11.88
CA GLY A 235 14.46 9.32 -10.78
C GLY A 235 14.16 8.47 -9.54
N PRO A 236 13.38 9.00 -8.58
CA PRO A 236 12.97 8.24 -7.41
C PRO A 236 12.13 7.03 -7.84
N GLU A 237 12.22 5.95 -7.07
CA GLU A 237 11.42 4.75 -7.31
C GLU A 237 9.92 5.09 -7.20
N GLN A 238 9.16 4.75 -8.25
CA GLN A 238 7.73 5.02 -8.34
C GLN A 238 6.96 3.71 -8.56
N TRP A 239 5.77 3.63 -7.97
CA TRP A 239 4.90 2.46 -8.09
C TRP A 239 3.48 2.84 -8.53
N LEU A 240 3.01 2.19 -9.58
CA LEU A 240 1.60 2.23 -9.98
C LEU A 240 0.78 1.30 -9.10
N HIS A 241 -0.37 1.79 -8.67
CA HIS A 241 -1.38 1.01 -7.95
C HIS A 241 -2.45 0.51 -8.89
N LEU A 242 -2.49 -0.80 -9.09
CA LEU A 242 -3.43 -1.46 -9.98
C LEU A 242 -4.28 -2.46 -9.19
N GLY A 243 -5.50 -2.74 -9.67
CA GLY A 243 -6.21 -3.95 -9.22
C GLY A 243 -5.51 -5.19 -9.75
N THR A 244 -5.43 -6.27 -8.96
CA THR A 244 -4.73 -7.50 -9.38
C THR A 244 -5.37 -8.13 -10.61
N GLU A 245 -6.71 -8.07 -10.73
CA GLU A 245 -7.43 -8.54 -11.92
C GLU A 245 -7.03 -7.77 -13.19
N GLN A 246 -6.91 -6.43 -13.09
CA GLN A 246 -6.40 -5.59 -14.19
C GLN A 246 -4.97 -5.98 -14.55
N TYR A 247 -4.10 -6.13 -13.55
CA TYR A 247 -2.70 -6.49 -13.76
C TYR A 247 -2.56 -7.82 -14.51
N LEU A 248 -3.25 -8.86 -14.05
CA LEU A 248 -3.19 -10.19 -14.66
C LEU A 248 -3.80 -10.22 -16.06
N HIS A 249 -4.87 -9.48 -16.30
CA HIS A 249 -5.42 -9.30 -17.65
C HIS A 249 -4.43 -8.60 -18.59
N GLY A 250 -3.78 -7.54 -18.11
CA GLY A 250 -2.73 -6.82 -18.85
C GLY A 250 -1.49 -7.68 -19.12
N ALA A 251 -1.19 -8.61 -18.20
CA ALA A 251 -0.18 -9.66 -18.40
C ALA A 251 -0.65 -10.77 -19.35
N GLY A 252 -1.88 -10.72 -19.86
CA GLY A 252 -2.40 -11.65 -20.88
C GLY A 252 -2.94 -12.97 -20.33
N LEU A 253 -3.24 -13.06 -19.04
CA LEU A 253 -3.90 -14.25 -18.48
C LEU A 253 -5.37 -14.30 -18.91
N PRO A 254 -5.91 -15.49 -19.23
CA PRO A 254 -7.31 -15.63 -19.65
C PRO A 254 -8.28 -15.38 -18.48
N ALA A 255 -9.41 -14.74 -18.76
CA ALA A 255 -10.43 -14.42 -17.76
C ALA A 255 -10.95 -15.63 -16.96
N ALA A 256 -10.92 -16.83 -17.56
CA ALA A 256 -11.29 -18.06 -16.87
C ALA A 256 -10.35 -18.40 -15.70
N LEU A 257 -9.06 -18.09 -15.82
CA LEU A 257 -8.05 -18.33 -14.78
C LEU A 257 -8.15 -17.32 -13.64
N LEU A 258 -8.71 -16.14 -13.89
CA LEU A 258 -8.91 -15.09 -12.87
C LEU A 258 -10.05 -15.44 -11.88
N ARG A 259 -10.83 -16.48 -12.18
CA ARG A 259 -11.94 -16.93 -11.33
C ARG A 259 -11.50 -18.13 -10.49
N PRO A 260 -11.71 -18.12 -9.17
CA PRO A 260 -11.42 -19.27 -8.33
C PRO A 260 -12.30 -20.48 -8.73
N PRO A 261 -11.74 -21.69 -8.88
CA PRO A 261 -12.54 -22.89 -9.12
C PRO A 261 -13.24 -23.39 -7.84
N GLY A 262 -14.46 -23.90 -7.97
CA GLY A 262 -15.20 -24.60 -6.92
C GLY A 262 -16.29 -23.76 -6.22
N ALA A 263 -16.86 -24.33 -5.17
CA ALA A 263 -17.86 -23.68 -4.33
C ALA A 263 -17.26 -22.47 -3.58
N GLY A 264 -18.07 -21.42 -3.36
CA GLY A 264 -17.61 -20.18 -2.69
C GLY A 264 -16.80 -19.24 -3.58
N SER A 265 -16.70 -19.50 -4.89
CA SER A 265 -15.92 -18.69 -5.84
C SER A 265 -16.37 -17.23 -5.99
N THR A 266 -17.58 -16.91 -5.55
CA THR A 266 -18.14 -15.55 -5.53
C THR A 266 -17.87 -14.81 -4.21
N GLU A 267 -17.37 -15.49 -3.17
CA GLU A 267 -17.05 -14.84 -1.90
C GLU A 267 -15.86 -13.87 -2.10
N PRO A 268 -15.96 -12.61 -1.65
CA PRO A 268 -14.91 -11.60 -1.88
C PRO A 268 -13.54 -12.01 -1.33
N ASP A 269 -13.50 -12.69 -0.20
CA ASP A 269 -12.26 -13.16 0.44
C ASP A 269 -11.60 -14.30 -0.35
N VAL A 270 -12.38 -15.23 -0.90
CA VAL A 270 -11.92 -16.28 -1.81
C VAL A 270 -11.38 -15.67 -3.10
N LYS A 271 -12.13 -14.75 -3.73
CA LYS A 271 -11.69 -14.06 -4.96
C LYS A 271 -10.40 -13.26 -4.71
N GLY A 272 -10.34 -12.50 -3.62
CA GLY A 272 -9.18 -11.68 -3.28
C GLY A 272 -7.93 -12.51 -2.97
N THR A 273 -8.10 -13.61 -2.23
CA THR A 273 -7.03 -14.58 -1.97
C THR A 273 -6.54 -15.23 -3.26
N TRP A 274 -7.46 -15.69 -4.11
CA TRP A 274 -7.15 -16.33 -5.39
C TRP A 274 -6.34 -15.40 -6.29
N LEU A 275 -6.84 -14.19 -6.56
CA LEU A 275 -6.17 -13.24 -7.45
C LEU A 275 -4.77 -12.87 -6.94
N THR A 276 -4.64 -12.62 -5.64
CA THR A 276 -3.36 -12.23 -5.03
C THR A 276 -2.33 -13.36 -5.13
N ALA A 277 -2.70 -14.58 -4.73
CA ALA A 277 -1.80 -15.72 -4.80
C ALA A 277 -1.49 -16.15 -6.24
N LEU A 278 -2.46 -16.04 -7.16
CA LEU A 278 -2.27 -16.27 -8.60
C LEU A 278 -1.21 -15.32 -9.17
N ALA A 279 -1.32 -14.02 -8.88
CA ALA A 279 -0.32 -13.04 -9.29
C ALA A 279 1.05 -13.28 -8.63
N MET A 280 1.10 -13.66 -7.35
CA MET A 280 2.38 -13.99 -6.69
C MET A 280 3.06 -15.19 -7.36
N GLY A 281 2.31 -16.26 -7.66
CA GLY A 281 2.83 -17.43 -8.35
C GLY A 281 3.34 -17.10 -9.76
N PHE A 282 2.58 -16.30 -10.50
CA PHE A 282 2.93 -15.83 -11.84
C PHE A 282 4.23 -14.99 -11.82
N GLU A 283 4.35 -14.03 -10.93
CA GLU A 283 5.54 -13.19 -10.82
C GLU A 283 6.75 -13.94 -10.26
N ALA A 284 6.57 -14.84 -9.30
CA ALA A 284 7.65 -15.66 -8.78
C ALA A 284 8.27 -16.53 -9.89
N ALA A 285 7.45 -17.15 -10.74
CA ALA A 285 7.94 -17.92 -11.88
C ALA A 285 8.63 -17.03 -12.93
N ARG A 286 8.08 -15.85 -13.25
CA ARG A 286 8.71 -14.89 -14.18
C ARG A 286 10.06 -14.36 -13.68
N ALA A 287 10.21 -14.19 -12.37
CA ALA A 287 11.46 -13.81 -11.73
C ALA A 287 12.47 -14.97 -11.61
N GLY A 288 12.12 -16.18 -12.09
CA GLY A 288 12.98 -17.36 -12.01
C GLY A 288 13.12 -17.93 -10.59
N LEU A 289 12.23 -17.56 -9.67
CA LEU A 289 12.24 -18.12 -8.32
C LEU A 289 11.81 -19.58 -8.39
N ALA A 290 12.72 -20.47 -7.99
CA ALA A 290 12.49 -21.91 -8.00
C ALA A 290 11.19 -22.25 -7.25
N THR A 291 10.51 -23.31 -7.71
CA THR A 291 9.45 -23.91 -6.90
C THR A 291 10.09 -24.49 -5.66
N PRO A 292 9.73 -24.05 -4.44
CA PRO A 292 10.34 -24.59 -3.24
C PRO A 292 10.08 -26.11 -3.17
N PRO A 293 11.10 -26.96 -2.98
CA PRO A 293 10.87 -28.38 -2.72
C PRO A 293 10.05 -28.49 -1.43
N THR A 294 8.83 -29.05 -1.50
CA THR A 294 7.91 -29.26 -0.35
C THR A 294 8.10 -28.24 0.78
N ALA A 295 7.66 -27.00 0.52
CA ALA A 295 7.41 -25.89 1.45
C ALA A 295 8.24 -25.88 2.75
N SER A 296 9.28 -25.03 2.80
CA SER A 296 9.81 -24.59 4.10
C SER A 296 8.67 -24.07 4.98
N GLU A 297 8.78 -24.21 6.30
CA GLU A 297 7.75 -23.70 7.23
C GLU A 297 7.45 -22.22 6.96
N ALA A 298 8.47 -21.42 6.61
CA ALA A 298 8.32 -20.01 6.27
C ALA A 298 7.47 -19.80 5.01
N TYR A 299 7.64 -20.63 3.98
CA TYR A 299 6.79 -20.58 2.79
C TYR A 299 5.34 -20.94 3.15
N ALA A 300 5.12 -22.02 3.91
CA ALA A 300 3.77 -22.46 4.28
C ALA A 300 3.04 -21.37 5.09
N GLU A 301 3.71 -20.79 6.07
CA GLU A 301 3.16 -19.71 6.90
C GLU A 301 2.87 -18.45 6.08
N ALA A 302 3.82 -18.02 5.25
CA ALA A 302 3.66 -16.84 4.39
C ALA A 302 2.47 -16.96 3.42
N VAL A 303 2.21 -18.16 2.89
CA VAL A 303 1.04 -18.44 2.02
C VAL A 303 -0.25 -18.48 2.84
N ALA A 304 -0.24 -19.11 4.02
CA ALA A 304 -1.42 -19.24 4.87
C ALA A 304 -1.96 -17.89 5.38
N THR A 305 -1.15 -16.84 5.42
CA THR A 305 -1.57 -15.50 5.85
C THR A 305 -2.15 -14.63 4.74
N ILE A 306 -2.12 -15.04 3.46
CA ILE A 306 -2.60 -14.20 2.34
C ILE A 306 -4.07 -13.82 2.53
N GLY A 307 -4.94 -14.82 2.71
CA GLY A 307 -6.37 -14.61 2.90
C GLY A 307 -6.71 -13.89 4.20
N PRO A 308 -6.30 -14.42 5.38
CA PRO A 308 -6.49 -13.77 6.68
C PRO A 308 -6.07 -12.30 6.73
N GLY A 309 -4.92 -11.98 6.12
CA GLY A 309 -4.42 -10.60 6.07
C GLY A 309 -5.36 -9.67 5.32
N GLY A 310 -5.85 -10.07 4.14
CA GLY A 310 -6.71 -9.17 3.36
C GLY A 310 -8.12 -8.97 3.91
N ILE A 311 -8.59 -9.80 4.84
CA ILE A 311 -9.87 -9.63 5.53
C ILE A 311 -9.74 -9.07 6.95
N SER A 312 -8.53 -8.73 7.40
CA SER A 312 -8.28 -8.38 8.81
C SER A 312 -9.06 -7.16 9.26
N ASN A 313 -9.35 -6.23 8.36
CA ASN A 313 -10.08 -4.99 8.65
C ASN A 313 -11.60 -5.16 8.78
N ALA A 314 -12.16 -6.26 8.27
CA ALA A 314 -13.61 -6.47 8.16
C ALA A 314 -14.10 -7.68 8.99
N GLY A 315 -13.19 -8.56 9.42
CA GLY A 315 -13.51 -9.75 10.20
C GLY A 315 -13.15 -9.61 11.68
N THR A 316 -13.90 -10.31 12.54
CA THR A 316 -13.46 -10.57 13.92
C THR A 316 -12.29 -11.56 13.94
N GLU A 317 -11.47 -11.58 15.00
CA GLU A 317 -10.40 -12.57 15.16
C GLU A 317 -10.91 -14.02 14.97
N ASP A 318 -12.05 -14.35 15.58
CA ASP A 318 -12.69 -15.66 15.44
C ASP A 318 -13.08 -16.00 14.00
N HIS A 319 -13.59 -15.01 13.25
CA HIS A 319 -13.92 -15.20 11.85
C HIS A 319 -12.65 -15.44 11.03
N ILE A 320 -11.62 -14.61 11.23
CA ILE A 320 -10.32 -14.72 10.54
C ILE A 320 -9.68 -16.09 10.82
N ALA A 321 -9.68 -16.53 12.08
CA ALA A 321 -9.16 -17.83 12.49
C ALA A 321 -9.89 -19.00 11.80
N ARG A 322 -11.23 -18.95 11.73
CA ARG A 322 -12.02 -19.97 11.01
C ARG A 322 -11.77 -19.99 9.51
N ARG A 323 -11.44 -18.85 8.90
CA ARG A 323 -11.18 -18.72 7.46
C ARG A 323 -9.75 -19.06 7.05
N ARG A 324 -8.81 -19.13 8.01
CA ARG A 324 -7.38 -19.35 7.73
C ARG A 324 -7.10 -20.57 6.86
N GLU A 325 -7.50 -21.77 7.29
CA GLU A 325 -7.19 -23.00 6.54
C GLU A 325 -7.91 -23.06 5.18
N PRO A 326 -9.23 -22.76 5.07
CA PRO A 326 -9.89 -22.70 3.76
C PRO A 326 -9.22 -21.74 2.78
N LEU A 327 -8.81 -20.55 3.23
CA LEU A 327 -8.15 -19.57 2.38
C LEU A 327 -6.69 -19.96 2.07
N ALA A 328 -5.99 -20.65 2.96
CA ALA A 328 -4.66 -21.19 2.69
C ALA A 328 -4.68 -22.23 1.55
N GLU A 329 -5.72 -23.07 1.48
CA GLU A 329 -5.95 -24.00 0.37
C GLU A 329 -6.17 -23.26 -0.95
N VAL A 330 -7.02 -22.22 -0.94
CA VAL A 330 -7.25 -21.36 -2.12
C VAL A 330 -5.94 -20.73 -2.58
N ALA A 331 -5.14 -20.19 -1.65
CA ALA A 331 -3.87 -19.55 -1.95
C ALA A 331 -2.85 -20.52 -2.57
N ARG A 332 -2.71 -21.74 -2.00
CA ARG A 332 -1.80 -22.77 -2.53
C ARG A 332 -2.15 -23.16 -3.96
N ARG A 333 -3.43 -23.40 -4.24
CA ARG A 333 -3.92 -23.72 -5.59
C ARG A 333 -3.70 -22.58 -6.58
N ALA A 334 -4.03 -21.35 -6.17
CA ALA A 334 -3.87 -20.17 -7.02
C ALA A 334 -2.40 -19.90 -7.36
N LEU A 335 -1.51 -20.02 -6.38
CA LEU A 335 -0.07 -19.85 -6.57
C LEU A 335 0.49 -20.86 -7.58
N GLN A 336 0.09 -22.12 -7.46
CA GLN A 336 0.46 -23.16 -8.43
C GLN A 336 -0.05 -22.81 -9.83
N ALA A 337 -1.33 -22.45 -9.97
CA ALA A 337 -1.92 -22.06 -11.23
C ALA A 337 -1.21 -20.84 -11.86
N GLY A 338 -0.73 -19.91 -11.03
CA GLY A 338 0.04 -18.74 -11.49
C GLY A 338 1.40 -19.12 -12.05
N ARG A 339 2.10 -20.05 -11.39
CA ARG A 339 3.38 -20.58 -11.86
C ARG A 339 3.23 -21.33 -13.18
N GLU A 340 2.20 -22.17 -13.29
CA GLU A 340 1.86 -22.89 -14.53
C GLU A 340 1.58 -21.91 -15.68
N ALA A 341 0.73 -20.90 -15.42
CA ALA A 341 0.43 -19.87 -16.40
C ALA A 341 1.68 -19.12 -16.88
N ALA A 342 2.63 -18.82 -15.98
CA ALA A 342 3.89 -18.17 -16.37
C ALA A 342 4.78 -19.05 -17.27
N ALA A 343 4.79 -20.37 -17.06
CA ALA A 343 5.56 -21.30 -17.88
C ALA A 343 5.00 -21.43 -19.31
N GLU A 344 3.67 -21.36 -19.45
CA GLU A 344 2.97 -21.39 -20.74
C GLU A 344 3.00 -20.04 -21.45
N HIS A 345 3.14 -18.94 -20.69
CA HIS A 345 3.06 -17.60 -21.21
C HIS A 345 4.34 -17.18 -21.95
N ARG A 346 4.26 -17.15 -23.28
CA ARG A 346 5.24 -16.43 -24.11
C ARG A 346 4.87 -14.95 -24.13
N THR A 347 5.79 -14.09 -23.69
CA THR A 347 5.66 -12.64 -23.86
C THR A 347 5.42 -12.32 -25.33
N ARG A 348 4.20 -11.93 -25.68
CA ARG A 348 3.90 -11.47 -27.04
C ARG A 348 4.39 -10.03 -27.19
N PRO A 349 5.18 -9.72 -28.24
CA PRO A 349 5.53 -8.33 -28.51
C PRO A 349 4.25 -7.54 -28.74
N ARG A 350 4.17 -6.39 -28.07
CA ARG A 350 3.04 -5.46 -28.21
C ARG A 350 3.05 -4.92 -29.65
N PRO A 351 1.92 -4.92 -30.38
CA PRO A 351 1.91 -4.43 -31.75
C PRO A 351 2.37 -2.96 -31.82
N ALA A 352 3.12 -2.61 -32.87
CA ALA A 352 3.48 -1.24 -33.17
C ALA A 352 2.25 -0.53 -33.78
N GLY A 353 1.69 0.41 -33.03
CA GLY A 353 0.44 1.10 -33.34
C GLY A 353 -0.43 1.18 -32.08
N GLY A 354 -0.71 2.38 -31.60
CA GLY A 354 -1.41 2.55 -30.32
C GLY A 354 -1.78 4.00 -30.03
N VAL A 355 -2.25 4.20 -28.82
CA VAL A 355 -2.68 5.50 -28.31
C VAL A 355 -1.46 6.41 -28.11
N VAL A 356 -1.51 7.61 -28.69
CA VAL A 356 -0.58 8.72 -28.44
C VAL A 356 -1.15 9.57 -27.31
N TRP A 357 -0.31 9.92 -26.34
CA TRP A 357 -0.74 10.69 -25.17
C TRP A 357 -0.11 12.08 -25.15
N HIS A 358 -0.94 13.11 -24.97
CA HIS A 358 -0.52 14.47 -24.69
C HIS A 358 -0.83 14.82 -23.23
N GLY A 359 0.10 15.49 -22.55
CA GLY A 359 -0.05 15.85 -21.13
C GLY A 359 -0.02 14.68 -20.14
N ALA A 360 0.41 13.47 -20.56
CA ALA A 360 0.42 12.28 -19.71
C ALA A 360 1.73 12.05 -18.92
N ALA A 361 2.72 12.95 -19.02
CA ALA A 361 3.98 12.87 -18.28
C ALA A 361 3.81 13.29 -16.81
N ASN A 362 2.88 12.62 -16.12
CA ASN A 362 2.59 12.77 -14.70
C ASN A 362 1.87 11.49 -14.20
N PRO A 363 1.79 11.27 -12.87
CA PRO A 363 1.24 10.04 -12.31
C PRO A 363 -0.17 9.69 -12.80
N LEU A 364 -1.08 10.68 -12.92
CA LEU A 364 -2.43 10.45 -13.42
C LEU A 364 -2.42 9.94 -14.86
N GLY A 365 -1.61 10.55 -15.72
CA GLY A 365 -1.42 10.12 -17.11
C GLY A 365 -0.87 8.70 -17.20
N GLU A 366 0.10 8.35 -16.35
CA GLU A 366 0.66 6.99 -16.29
C GLU A 366 -0.39 5.95 -15.87
N HIS A 367 -1.23 6.27 -14.88
CA HIS A 367 -2.32 5.40 -14.43
C HIS A 367 -3.37 5.17 -15.54
N LEU A 368 -3.80 6.24 -16.23
CA LEU A 368 -4.74 6.16 -17.36
C LEU A 368 -4.15 5.37 -18.53
N ALA A 369 -2.91 5.68 -18.91
CA ALA A 369 -2.19 4.99 -19.98
C ALA A 369 -2.02 3.51 -19.67
N ARG A 370 -1.64 3.18 -18.43
CA ARG A 370 -1.48 1.80 -17.99
C ARG A 370 -2.80 1.05 -18.04
N ARG A 371 -3.92 1.66 -17.62
CA ARG A 371 -5.22 0.98 -17.63
C ARG A 371 -5.71 0.66 -19.03
N LEU A 372 -5.69 1.61 -19.96
CA LEU A 372 -6.03 1.34 -21.36
C LEU A 372 -5.09 0.30 -21.97
N ALA A 373 -3.81 0.36 -21.60
CA ALA A 373 -2.82 -0.60 -22.06
C ALA A 373 -3.09 -2.04 -21.57
N ASP A 374 -3.50 -2.22 -20.31
CA ASP A 374 -3.81 -3.52 -19.71
C ASP A 374 -5.12 -4.12 -20.27
N ARG A 375 -6.06 -3.28 -20.73
CA ARG A 375 -7.28 -3.71 -21.43
C ARG A 375 -7.05 -4.07 -22.90
N GLN A 376 -5.80 -3.96 -23.36
CA GLN A 376 -5.39 -4.23 -24.73
C GLN A 376 -6.15 -3.38 -25.76
N GLU A 377 -6.46 -2.12 -25.42
CA GLU A 377 -7.06 -1.20 -26.38
C GLU A 377 -6.16 -1.09 -27.62
N ARG A 378 -6.74 -1.33 -28.80
CA ARG A 378 -6.03 -1.43 -30.08
C ARG A 378 -6.30 -0.25 -31.00
N SER A 379 -7.22 0.64 -30.61
CA SER A 379 -7.54 1.82 -31.37
C SER A 379 -6.30 2.72 -31.46
N ALA A 380 -5.91 3.04 -32.70
CA ALA A 380 -5.01 4.16 -32.92
C ALA A 380 -5.80 5.45 -32.61
N ALA A 381 -5.33 6.24 -31.65
CA ALA A 381 -5.97 7.48 -31.24
C ALA A 381 -4.94 8.43 -30.62
N ALA A 382 -5.21 9.73 -30.64
CA ALA A 382 -4.54 10.70 -29.78
C ALA A 382 -5.45 11.02 -28.60
N ILE A 383 -4.91 11.00 -27.38
CA ILE A 383 -5.61 11.39 -26.16
C ILE A 383 -4.86 12.56 -25.53
N ASP A 384 -5.55 13.66 -25.32
CA ASP A 384 -5.02 14.87 -24.70
C ASP A 384 -5.58 15.06 -23.30
N LEU A 385 -4.69 15.05 -22.32
CA LEU A 385 -4.97 15.27 -20.89
C LEU A 385 -4.56 16.66 -20.41
N THR A 386 -4.08 17.55 -21.28
CA THR A 386 -3.54 18.86 -20.87
C THR A 386 -4.56 19.75 -20.16
N ARG A 387 -5.85 19.63 -20.50
CA ARG A 387 -6.97 20.34 -19.86
C ARG A 387 -7.56 19.62 -18.64
N LEU A 388 -7.05 18.45 -18.27
CA LEU A 388 -7.61 17.68 -17.15
C LEU A 388 -7.38 18.35 -15.78
N ARG A 389 -6.48 19.35 -15.71
CA ARG A 389 -6.19 20.13 -14.51
C ARG A 389 -6.66 21.59 -14.60
N SER A 390 -7.41 21.98 -15.63
CA SER A 390 -7.99 23.33 -15.71
C SER A 390 -9.24 23.46 -14.82
N ALA A 391 -9.75 24.69 -14.68
CA ALA A 391 -11.00 24.97 -13.97
C ALA A 391 -12.22 24.23 -14.55
N GLU A 392 -12.15 23.88 -15.84
CA GLU A 392 -13.09 23.01 -16.53
C GLU A 392 -12.29 21.77 -16.98
N PRO A 393 -12.27 20.68 -16.19
CA PRO A 393 -11.54 19.47 -16.52
C PRO A 393 -12.11 18.78 -17.76
N GLU A 394 -11.26 18.64 -18.79
CA GLU A 394 -11.61 18.00 -20.04
C GLU A 394 -10.54 17.01 -20.51
N VAL A 395 -10.99 15.95 -21.17
CA VAL A 395 -10.14 15.04 -21.96
C VAL A 395 -10.55 15.12 -23.42
N THR A 396 -9.58 15.32 -24.31
CA THR A 396 -9.83 15.23 -25.75
C THR A 396 -9.42 13.85 -26.25
N VAL A 397 -10.31 13.14 -26.96
CA VAL A 397 -10.04 11.84 -27.57
C VAL A 397 -10.21 11.96 -29.07
N HIS A 398 -9.16 11.72 -29.84
CA HIS A 398 -9.18 11.76 -31.30
C HIS A 398 -8.85 10.39 -31.89
N PRO A 399 -9.85 9.55 -32.16
CA PRO A 399 -9.64 8.28 -32.86
C PRO A 399 -9.07 8.53 -34.25
N HIS A 400 -8.11 7.71 -34.66
CA HIS A 400 -7.53 7.79 -36.00
C HIS A 400 -8.61 7.54 -37.06
N GLY A 401 -8.66 8.44 -38.05
CA GLY A 401 -9.63 8.41 -39.14
C GLY A 401 -10.96 9.12 -38.84
N ASP A 402 -11.17 9.61 -37.61
CA ASP A 402 -12.35 10.42 -37.30
C ASP A 402 -12.13 11.90 -37.70
N PRO A 403 -13.16 12.58 -38.23
CA PRO A 403 -13.03 13.92 -38.80
C PRO A 403 -12.83 15.02 -37.74
N ALA A 404 -13.15 14.74 -36.48
CA ALA A 404 -13.00 15.64 -35.35
C ALA A 404 -12.70 14.83 -34.08
N PRO A 405 -12.20 15.47 -33.01
CA PRO A 405 -12.09 14.83 -31.71
C PRO A 405 -13.45 14.71 -31.00
N TYR A 406 -13.44 13.97 -29.90
CA TYR A 406 -14.43 13.94 -28.84
C TYR A 406 -13.91 14.74 -27.65
N THR A 407 -14.78 15.55 -27.04
CA THR A 407 -14.52 16.31 -25.82
C THR A 407 -15.27 15.63 -24.67
N LEU A 408 -14.53 15.17 -23.67
CA LEU A 408 -15.07 14.54 -22.48
C LEU A 408 -14.97 15.54 -21.32
N SER A 409 -16.09 16.13 -20.90
CA SER A 409 -16.14 16.96 -19.68
C SER A 409 -16.22 16.05 -18.46
N VAL A 410 -15.27 16.16 -17.55
CA VAL A 410 -15.07 15.21 -16.45
C VAL A 410 -15.57 15.82 -15.14
N GLY A 411 -16.29 15.03 -14.34
CA GLY A 411 -16.61 15.42 -12.96
C GLY A 411 -15.38 15.53 -12.05
N GLU A 412 -15.60 15.52 -10.74
CA GLU A 412 -14.55 15.62 -9.73
C GLU A 412 -13.66 14.37 -9.71
N LEU A 413 -12.52 14.46 -10.39
CA LEU A 413 -11.62 13.33 -10.55
C LEU A 413 -10.88 13.01 -9.24
N TYR A 414 -10.88 11.73 -8.86
CA TYR A 414 -10.14 11.22 -7.72
C TYR A 414 -9.59 9.82 -7.96
N GLY A 415 -8.68 9.38 -7.09
CA GLY A 415 -8.01 8.07 -7.22
C GLY A 415 -6.50 8.21 -7.44
N PRO A 416 -5.81 7.07 -7.62
CA PRO A 416 -4.37 7.06 -7.85
C PRO A 416 -3.93 7.99 -8.99
N GLY A 417 -2.91 8.82 -8.71
CA GLY A 417 -2.34 9.80 -9.64
C GLY A 417 -2.90 11.22 -9.52
N CYS A 418 -4.05 11.41 -8.86
CA CYS A 418 -4.66 12.72 -8.65
C CYS A 418 -3.95 13.53 -7.56
N SER A 419 -3.88 14.85 -7.67
CA SER A 419 -3.20 15.69 -6.66
C SER A 419 -3.99 15.77 -5.35
N ARG A 420 -3.30 15.93 -4.22
CA ARG A 420 -3.93 16.24 -2.92
C ARG A 420 -4.57 17.62 -2.87
N HIS A 421 -4.28 18.48 -3.84
CA HIS A 421 -4.83 19.84 -3.88
C HIS A 421 -6.22 19.94 -4.52
N THR A 422 -6.73 18.85 -5.13
CA THR A 422 -8.13 18.80 -5.59
C THR A 422 -9.09 18.84 -4.40
N PRO A 423 -10.37 19.22 -4.59
CA PRO A 423 -11.34 19.27 -3.50
C PRO A 423 -11.44 17.94 -2.73
N ILE A 424 -11.58 16.82 -3.44
CA ILE A 424 -11.58 15.47 -2.84
C ILE A 424 -10.20 15.15 -2.20
N GLY A 425 -9.11 15.54 -2.86
CA GLY A 425 -7.75 15.35 -2.38
C GLY A 425 -7.51 15.99 -1.02
N ARG A 426 -8.00 17.21 -0.79
CA ARG A 426 -7.84 17.94 0.49
C ARG A 426 -8.54 17.21 1.63
N MET A 427 -9.77 16.74 1.41
CA MET A 427 -10.53 15.96 2.39
C MET A 427 -9.79 14.67 2.78
N VAL A 428 -9.32 13.91 1.78
CA VAL A 428 -8.57 12.66 2.00
C VAL A 428 -7.24 12.93 2.72
N TRP A 429 -6.55 14.01 2.34
CA TRP A 429 -5.29 14.40 2.92
C TRP A 429 -5.38 14.80 4.39
N ASP A 430 -6.44 15.53 4.76
CA ASP A 430 -6.70 15.88 6.15
C ASP A 430 -7.00 14.63 6.98
N ALA A 431 -7.86 13.73 6.48
CA ALA A 431 -8.15 12.47 7.15
C ALA A 431 -6.89 11.60 7.38
N LEU A 432 -6.01 11.50 6.38
CA LEU A 432 -4.74 10.77 6.50
C LEU A 432 -3.85 11.31 7.63
N ARG A 433 -3.84 12.63 7.83
CA ARG A 433 -3.06 13.32 8.87
C ARG A 433 -3.76 13.36 10.23
N SER A 434 -4.91 12.70 10.38
CA SER A 434 -5.75 12.76 11.59
C SER A 434 -6.36 14.15 11.86
N HIS A 435 -6.45 15.01 10.84
CA HIS A 435 -7.15 16.28 10.92
C HIS A 435 -8.63 16.09 10.58
N PRO A 436 -9.53 16.96 11.07
CA PRO A 436 -10.94 16.92 10.67
C PRO A 436 -11.12 17.03 9.15
N VAL A 437 -12.07 16.27 8.59
CA VAL A 437 -12.46 16.41 7.18
C VAL A 437 -13.24 17.71 7.03
N ARG A 438 -12.77 18.61 6.16
CA ARG A 438 -13.39 19.91 5.93
C ARG A 438 -14.35 19.83 4.75
N ALA A 439 -15.65 19.98 5.01
CA ALA A 439 -16.68 20.12 3.99
C ALA A 439 -16.81 21.62 3.65
N GLU A 440 -16.11 22.04 2.60
CA GLU A 440 -16.06 23.44 2.15
C GLU A 440 -17.31 23.79 1.32
N GLY A 441 -17.84 25.00 1.53
CA GLY A 441 -19.01 25.52 0.83
C GLY A 441 -20.35 24.97 1.34
N ASP A 442 -21.35 24.98 0.46
CA ASP A 442 -22.70 24.46 0.75
C ASP A 442 -22.66 22.92 0.93
N PRO A 443 -23.05 22.38 2.10
CA PRO A 443 -23.09 20.93 2.34
C PRO A 443 -24.04 20.18 1.40
N ASP A 444 -25.06 20.85 0.85
CA ASP A 444 -26.04 20.28 -0.07
C ASP A 444 -25.63 20.43 -1.55
N ALA A 445 -24.48 21.05 -1.84
CA ALA A 445 -23.97 21.16 -3.20
C ALA A 445 -23.79 19.78 -3.85
N GLU A 446 -24.28 19.65 -5.09
CA GLU A 446 -24.09 18.44 -5.89
C GLU A 446 -22.63 18.28 -6.32
N VAL A 447 -22.09 17.10 -6.07
CA VAL A 447 -20.73 16.70 -6.45
C VAL A 447 -20.80 15.46 -7.33
N TYR A 448 -20.01 15.47 -8.39
CA TYR A 448 -19.96 14.39 -9.39
C TYR A 448 -18.61 13.66 -9.33
N PRO A 449 -18.34 12.85 -8.28
CA PRO A 449 -17.05 12.17 -8.14
C PRO A 449 -16.85 11.14 -9.27
N VAL A 450 -15.66 11.15 -9.87
CA VAL A 450 -15.25 10.21 -10.92
C VAL A 450 -13.93 9.58 -10.52
N HIS A 451 -13.91 8.26 -10.38
CA HIS A 451 -12.66 7.57 -10.13
C HIS A 451 -11.82 7.48 -11.40
N VAL A 452 -10.49 7.56 -11.29
CA VAL A 452 -9.55 7.46 -12.44
C VAL A 452 -9.80 6.23 -13.32
N ASN A 453 -10.21 5.11 -12.73
CA ASN A 453 -10.55 3.90 -13.48
C ASN A 453 -11.81 4.08 -14.34
N ASP A 454 -12.81 4.79 -13.83
CA ASP A 454 -14.06 5.03 -14.55
C ASP A 454 -13.84 6.01 -15.70
N LEU A 455 -12.93 6.99 -15.53
CA LEU A 455 -12.48 7.85 -16.63
C LEU A 455 -11.78 7.05 -17.74
N ALA A 456 -10.89 6.11 -17.39
CA ALA A 456 -10.27 5.23 -18.39
C ALA A 456 -11.31 4.38 -19.12
N ASP A 457 -12.28 3.83 -18.39
CA ASP A 457 -13.36 3.01 -18.95
C ASP A 457 -14.30 3.85 -19.85
N ALA A 458 -14.48 5.15 -19.55
CA ALA A 458 -15.23 6.10 -20.39
C ALA A 458 -14.51 6.37 -21.71
N ILE A 459 -13.20 6.61 -21.67
CA ILE A 459 -12.36 6.81 -22.85
C ILE A 459 -12.43 5.56 -23.75
N GLU A 460 -12.29 4.37 -23.18
CA GLU A 460 -12.42 3.10 -23.92
C GLU A 460 -13.80 2.96 -24.59
N ALA A 461 -14.87 3.31 -23.87
CA ALA A 461 -16.23 3.28 -24.41
C ALA A 461 -16.39 4.23 -25.61
N VAL A 462 -15.83 5.43 -25.56
CA VAL A 462 -15.83 6.38 -26.69
C VAL A 462 -15.03 5.83 -27.88
N LEU A 463 -13.82 5.32 -27.64
CA LEU A 463 -12.97 4.73 -28.69
C LEU A 463 -13.67 3.57 -29.41
N ARG A 464 -14.40 2.74 -28.67
CA ARG A 464 -15.12 1.58 -29.19
C ARG A 464 -16.41 1.96 -29.92
N ALA A 465 -17.25 2.79 -29.29
CA ALA A 465 -18.60 3.05 -29.77
C ALA A 465 -18.64 4.13 -30.85
N ARG A 466 -17.68 5.06 -30.85
CA ARG A 466 -17.63 6.25 -31.72
C ARG A 466 -19.01 6.93 -31.84
N PRO A 467 -19.56 7.44 -30.72
CA PRO A 467 -20.89 8.02 -30.73
C PRO A 467 -21.00 9.20 -31.71
N GLU A 468 -22.23 9.49 -32.16
CA GLU A 468 -22.48 10.65 -33.03
C GLU A 468 -22.22 11.97 -32.30
N ASN A 469 -22.59 12.05 -31.01
CA ASN A 469 -22.30 13.20 -30.20
C ASN A 469 -20.82 13.22 -29.77
N ARG A 470 -20.20 14.40 -29.91
CA ARG A 470 -18.79 14.63 -29.63
C ARG A 470 -18.53 15.28 -28.29
N ASP A 471 -19.54 15.86 -27.65
CA ASP A 471 -19.48 16.47 -26.33
C ASP A 471 -20.12 15.52 -25.32
N ILE A 472 -19.30 14.90 -24.48
CA ILE A 472 -19.68 13.78 -23.62
C ILE A 472 -19.35 14.12 -22.17
N ALA A 473 -20.33 13.98 -21.28
CA ALA A 473 -20.14 14.14 -19.85
C ALA A 473 -19.67 12.81 -19.23
N VAL A 474 -18.57 12.83 -18.49
CA VAL A 474 -18.04 11.69 -17.71
C VAL A 474 -18.26 11.98 -16.23
N ALA A 475 -19.32 11.39 -15.67
CA ALA A 475 -19.76 11.49 -14.28
C ALA A 475 -20.89 10.49 -14.02
N ALA A 476 -21.24 10.28 -12.75
CA ALA A 476 -22.40 9.46 -12.39
C ALA A 476 -23.71 10.15 -12.80
N GLU A 477 -24.76 9.37 -13.12
CA GLU A 477 -26.10 9.90 -13.41
C GLU A 477 -26.68 10.65 -12.21
N LYS A 478 -26.45 10.12 -11.00
CA LYS A 478 -26.86 10.74 -9.75
C LYS A 478 -25.63 11.28 -9.01
N PRO A 479 -25.56 12.60 -8.72
CA PRO A 479 -24.52 13.15 -7.86
C PRO A 479 -24.71 12.72 -6.40
N CYS A 480 -23.67 12.90 -5.59
CA CYS A 480 -23.79 12.92 -4.12
C CYS A 480 -23.68 14.37 -3.62
N THR A 481 -24.05 14.63 -2.38
CA THR A 481 -23.80 15.95 -1.79
C THR A 481 -22.37 16.08 -1.27
N ALA A 482 -21.90 17.32 -1.08
CA ALA A 482 -20.60 17.59 -0.44
C ALA A 482 -20.53 16.98 0.98
N ALA A 483 -21.64 16.99 1.73
CA ALA A 483 -21.73 16.37 3.05
C ALA A 483 -21.64 14.83 2.97
N GLU A 484 -22.35 14.20 2.02
CA GLU A 484 -22.27 12.74 1.79
C GLU A 484 -20.85 12.32 1.43
N LEU A 485 -20.17 13.09 0.59
CA LEU A 485 -18.77 12.84 0.22
C LEU A 485 -17.83 12.98 1.42
N ALA A 486 -17.96 14.03 2.23
CA ALA A 486 -17.15 14.21 3.43
C ALA A 486 -17.35 13.06 4.44
N GLN A 487 -18.59 12.59 4.59
CA GLN A 487 -18.90 11.43 5.42
C GLN A 487 -18.34 10.12 4.84
N ALA A 488 -18.32 9.97 3.51
CA ALA A 488 -17.67 8.84 2.85
C ALA A 488 -16.16 8.85 3.10
N VAL A 489 -15.50 10.02 3.09
CA VAL A 489 -14.07 10.14 3.44
C VAL A 489 -13.81 9.75 4.90
N HIS A 490 -14.64 10.22 5.83
CA HIS A 490 -14.58 9.82 7.24
C HIS A 490 -14.62 8.29 7.40
N SER A 491 -15.57 7.64 6.73
CA SER A 491 -15.75 6.20 6.85
C SER A 491 -14.64 5.40 6.15
N ALA A 492 -14.25 5.81 4.94
CA ALA A 492 -13.34 5.05 4.08
C ALA A 492 -11.86 5.21 4.42
N VAL A 493 -11.47 6.40 4.90
CA VAL A 493 -10.05 6.78 5.08
C VAL A 493 -9.65 6.70 6.54
N ARG A 494 -10.33 7.48 7.40
CA ARG A 494 -10.07 7.51 8.84
C ARG A 494 -11.24 8.19 9.56
N PRO A 495 -11.73 7.62 10.68
CA PRO A 495 -12.87 8.19 11.41
C PRO A 495 -12.49 9.42 12.25
N VAL A 496 -12.26 10.55 11.58
CA VAL A 496 -11.97 11.88 12.15
C VAL A 496 -13.20 12.78 12.06
N PRO A 497 -13.39 13.79 12.93
CA PRO A 497 -14.56 14.66 12.85
C PRO A 497 -14.75 15.29 11.46
N VAL A 498 -16.00 15.45 11.02
CA VAL A 498 -16.35 16.24 9.82
C VAL A 498 -16.72 17.65 10.26
N GLN A 499 -16.15 18.66 9.62
CA GLN A 499 -16.36 20.09 9.92
C GLN A 499 -16.86 20.82 8.68
N ALA A 500 -18.01 21.48 8.78
CA ALA A 500 -18.50 22.37 7.74
C ALA A 500 -17.71 23.69 7.73
N VAL A 501 -17.34 24.16 6.54
CA VAL A 501 -16.64 25.42 6.31
C VAL A 501 -17.40 26.21 5.23
N PRO A 502 -18.55 26.81 5.58
CA PRO A 502 -19.50 27.36 4.61
C PRO A 502 -18.94 28.55 3.81
N ASP A 503 -18.04 29.32 4.41
CA ASP A 503 -17.44 30.52 3.78
C ASP A 503 -16.27 30.20 2.84
N ALA A 504 -15.89 28.93 2.69
CA ALA A 504 -14.82 28.51 1.80
C ALA A 504 -15.37 28.15 0.41
N GLU A 505 -14.72 28.65 -0.64
CA GLU A 505 -14.99 28.25 -2.01
C GLU A 505 -14.40 26.84 -2.26
N PRO A 506 -15.25 25.81 -2.46
CA PRO A 506 -14.76 24.43 -2.56
C PRO A 506 -14.03 24.16 -3.87
N GLY A 507 -14.35 24.91 -4.93
CA GLY A 507 -13.85 24.67 -6.28
C GLY A 507 -14.47 23.45 -6.96
N TRP A 508 -15.72 23.11 -6.63
CA TRP A 508 -16.47 22.04 -7.31
C TRP A 508 -16.73 22.39 -8.77
N HIS A 509 -16.60 21.40 -9.64
CA HIS A 509 -16.89 21.45 -11.06
C HIS A 509 -18.08 20.56 -11.40
N THR A 510 -19.03 21.14 -12.12
CA THR A 510 -20.14 20.41 -12.74
C THR A 510 -19.80 20.14 -14.20
N PRO A 511 -19.73 18.86 -14.64
CA PRO A 511 -19.41 18.54 -16.01
C PRO A 511 -20.46 19.11 -16.98
N ALA A 512 -19.98 19.63 -18.10
CA ALA A 512 -20.81 20.17 -19.16
C ALA A 512 -21.52 19.03 -19.92
N GLY A 513 -22.81 19.23 -20.22
CA GLY A 513 -23.63 18.29 -20.96
C GLY A 513 -24.22 17.16 -20.09
N THR A 514 -25.13 16.38 -20.68
CA THR A 514 -25.85 15.29 -19.99
C THR A 514 -25.63 13.93 -20.64
N LEU A 515 -25.02 13.89 -21.83
CA LEU A 515 -24.83 12.65 -22.58
C LEU A 515 -23.61 11.90 -22.07
N ARG A 516 -23.81 10.65 -21.68
CA ARG A 516 -22.77 9.74 -21.19
C ARG A 516 -22.18 8.91 -22.34
N PRO A 517 -20.95 8.37 -22.20
CA PRO A 517 -20.44 7.40 -23.15
C PRO A 517 -21.41 6.20 -23.29
N PRO A 518 -21.64 5.68 -24.51
CA PRO A 518 -22.58 4.59 -24.71
C PRO A 518 -22.23 3.33 -23.91
N GLY A 519 -23.20 2.80 -23.16
CA GLY A 519 -23.04 1.57 -22.36
C GLY A 519 -22.09 1.72 -21.18
N TRP A 520 -21.72 2.94 -20.82
CA TRP A 520 -20.84 3.24 -19.69
C TRP A 520 -21.63 3.73 -18.48
N THR A 521 -21.22 3.26 -17.32
CA THR A 521 -21.60 3.78 -16.00
C THR A 521 -20.39 3.62 -15.07
N PRO A 522 -20.14 4.53 -14.12
CA PRO A 522 -19.09 4.34 -13.13
C PRO A 522 -19.25 3.00 -12.42
N ALA A 523 -18.18 2.21 -12.40
CA ALA A 523 -18.16 0.88 -11.78
C ALA A 523 -17.42 0.89 -10.43
N THR A 524 -16.60 1.90 -10.18
CA THR A 524 -15.86 2.02 -8.93
C THR A 524 -16.76 2.56 -7.82
N GLY A 525 -16.98 1.78 -6.77
CA GLY A 525 -17.70 2.24 -5.58
C GLY A 525 -16.93 3.36 -4.85
N LEU A 526 -17.65 4.36 -4.32
CA LEU A 526 -17.06 5.55 -3.71
C LEU A 526 -16.07 5.20 -2.58
N GLU A 527 -16.48 4.37 -1.62
CA GLU A 527 -15.66 3.96 -0.47
C GLU A 527 -14.35 3.28 -0.91
N GLY A 528 -14.44 2.29 -1.81
CA GLY A 528 -13.26 1.59 -2.33
C GLY A 528 -12.35 2.50 -3.14
N GLY A 529 -12.92 3.43 -3.93
CA GLY A 529 -12.17 4.44 -4.66
C GLY A 529 -11.42 5.38 -3.71
N LEU A 530 -12.09 5.90 -2.67
CA LEU A 530 -11.50 6.83 -1.68
C LEU A 530 -10.38 6.14 -0.91
N HIS A 531 -10.57 4.87 -0.56
CA HIS A 531 -9.52 4.07 0.06
C HIS A 531 -8.29 3.95 -0.84
N SER A 532 -8.49 3.61 -2.13
CA SER A 532 -7.39 3.51 -3.09
C SER A 532 -6.67 4.85 -3.32
N PHE A 533 -7.41 5.97 -3.27
CA PHE A 533 -6.84 7.30 -3.37
C PHE A 533 -5.98 7.65 -2.13
N ALA A 534 -6.51 7.41 -0.94
CA ALA A 534 -5.81 7.62 0.32
C ALA A 534 -4.51 6.80 0.39
N GLN A 535 -4.57 5.55 -0.05
CA GLN A 535 -3.43 4.66 -0.13
C GLN A 535 -2.36 5.21 -1.08
N TRP A 536 -2.74 5.65 -2.28
CA TRP A 536 -1.81 6.25 -3.23
C TRP A 536 -1.19 7.54 -2.69
N LEU A 537 -1.99 8.42 -2.06
CA LEU A 537 -1.50 9.67 -1.47
C LEU A 537 -0.49 9.43 -0.36
N ALA A 538 -0.75 8.46 0.51
CA ALA A 538 0.12 8.12 1.63
C ALA A 538 1.48 7.57 1.18
N TYR A 539 1.52 6.83 0.08
CA TYR A 539 2.69 6.05 -0.33
C TYR A 539 3.49 6.68 -1.47
N GLU A 540 2.81 7.27 -2.46
CA GLU A 540 3.45 7.83 -3.66
C GLU A 540 3.20 9.33 -3.77
N GLY A 541 1.95 9.78 -3.57
CA GLY A 541 1.56 11.18 -3.76
C GLY A 541 2.37 12.16 -2.91
N VAL A 542 2.69 11.76 -1.68
CA VAL A 542 3.50 12.59 -0.77
C VAL A 542 4.97 12.77 -1.19
N LEU A 543 5.49 11.90 -2.05
CA LEU A 543 6.87 12.01 -2.53
C LEU A 543 6.99 13.00 -3.70
N LEU A 544 5.87 13.32 -4.35
CA LEU A 544 5.82 14.06 -5.60
C LEU A 544 5.57 15.56 -5.40
N GLU A 545 5.09 15.95 -4.23
CA GLU A 545 4.77 17.33 -3.91
C GLU A 545 5.50 17.67 -2.59
N SER A 546 6.56 18.48 -2.69
CA SER A 546 7.26 19.00 -1.51
C SER A 546 6.31 19.92 -0.76
N ASP A 547 6.21 19.76 0.57
CA ASP A 547 5.45 20.66 1.45
C ASP A 547 6.08 22.06 1.52
#